data_AF-J9ATG8-F1
#
_entry.id   AF-J9ATG8-F1
#
_cell.length_a   1.000
_cell.length_b   1.000
_cell.length_c   1.000
_cell.angle_alpha   90.00
_cell.angle_beta   90.00
_cell.angle_gamma   90.00
#
_symmetry.space_group_name_H-M   'P 1'
#
loop_
_entity.id
_entity.type
_entity.pdbx_description
1 polymer ?
#
loop_
_entity_poly.entity_id
_entity_poly.type
_entity_poly.pdbx_seq_one_letter_code
_entity_poly.pdbx_strand_id
1 'polypeptide(L)'
;MLDEESSLFGSDDEGDDERRRDNPEDKKYFFRKEFRTMIYGFGDDKVPYDKTLELLETIVTNYIQHMCQRALQMGKPGKLALEDIHYLIRRDVKKFGRVKDLLSMSEELKKARKQFDEAKAI
;
A
#
# COMPACT_ATOMS: atom_id res chain seq x y z
N MET A 1 -6.38 -13.27 -34.69
CA MET A 1 -7.09 -12.43 -33.71
C MET A 1 -7.04 -13.17 -32.39
N LEU A 2 -6.13 -12.77 -31.50
CA LEU A 2 -5.98 -13.13 -30.09
C LEU A 2 -4.51 -12.83 -29.74
N ASP A 3 -4.18 -11.59 -29.35
CA ASP A 3 -3.12 -11.28 -28.36
C ASP A 3 -2.99 -9.78 -27.98
N GLU A 4 -4.08 -9.02 -27.89
CA GLU A 4 -4.03 -7.58 -27.51
C GLU A 4 -4.37 -7.29 -26.03
N GLU A 5 -4.40 -8.30 -25.15
CA GLU A 5 -4.77 -8.15 -23.73
C GLU A 5 -3.60 -8.35 -22.75
N SER A 6 -2.34 -8.23 -23.20
CA SER A 6 -1.15 -8.40 -22.33
C SER A 6 -0.41 -7.10 -21.97
N SER A 7 -0.78 -5.95 -22.53
CA SER A 7 -0.04 -4.69 -22.35
C SER A 7 -0.56 -3.75 -21.27
N LEU A 8 -1.63 -4.08 -20.54
CA LEU A 8 -2.20 -3.18 -19.52
C LEU A 8 -1.30 -3.00 -18.28
N PHE A 9 -0.35 -3.91 -18.06
CA PHE A 9 0.68 -3.82 -17.02
C PHE A 9 2.11 -3.77 -17.61
N GLY A 10 2.24 -3.37 -18.87
CA GLY A 10 3.54 -3.04 -19.44
C GLY A 10 4.07 -1.76 -18.79
N SER A 11 4.95 -1.92 -17.82
CA SER A 11 5.73 -0.84 -17.22
C SER A 11 6.68 -0.23 -18.27
N ASP A 12 6.16 0.64 -19.13
CA ASP A 12 6.95 1.60 -19.91
C ASP A 12 7.34 2.81 -19.02
N ASP A 13 7.82 2.55 -17.81
CA ASP A 13 8.42 3.55 -16.91
C ASP A 13 9.86 3.14 -16.53
N GLU A 14 10.59 2.50 -17.45
CA GLU A 14 12.06 2.40 -17.37
C GLU A 14 12.75 3.63 -18.02
N GLY A 15 12.11 4.81 -17.95
CA GLY A 15 12.50 5.99 -18.73
C GLY A 15 12.94 7.24 -17.96
N ASP A 16 12.81 7.29 -16.63
CA ASP A 16 13.06 8.56 -15.89
C ASP A 16 13.71 8.42 -14.50
N ASP A 17 14.16 7.23 -14.08
CA ASP A 17 14.76 7.03 -12.73
C ASP A 17 16.28 7.32 -12.66
N GLU A 18 16.96 7.61 -13.79
CA GLU A 18 18.41 7.88 -13.79
C GLU A 18 18.79 9.37 -13.63
N ARG A 19 17.81 10.31 -13.54
CA ARG A 19 18.11 11.76 -13.51
C ARG A 19 17.52 12.56 -12.37
N ARG A 20 17.03 11.93 -11.30
CA ARG A 20 16.63 12.67 -10.10
C ARG A 20 17.80 12.69 -9.13
N ARG A 21 18.57 13.78 -9.19
CA ARG A 21 19.46 14.19 -8.10
C ARG A 21 18.67 14.05 -6.80
N ASP A 22 19.20 13.31 -5.84
CA ASP A 22 18.65 13.15 -4.49
C ASP A 22 18.47 14.55 -3.88
N ASN A 23 17.29 15.12 -4.09
CA ASN A 23 17.01 16.51 -3.75
C ASN A 23 16.76 16.50 -2.24
N PRO A 24 17.38 17.38 -1.44
CA PRO A 24 17.20 17.39 0.01
C PRO A 24 15.73 17.58 0.43
N GLU A 25 14.89 18.08 -0.47
CA GLU A 25 13.43 18.17 -0.30
C GLU A 25 12.69 16.82 -0.45
N ASP A 26 13.25 15.83 -1.16
CA ASP A 26 12.66 14.50 -1.26
C ASP A 26 12.83 13.70 0.05
N LYS A 27 13.81 14.07 0.89
CA LYS A 27 13.90 13.58 2.27
C LYS A 27 12.77 14.09 3.18
N LYS A 28 12.00 15.10 2.74
CA LYS A 28 10.86 15.65 3.49
C LYS A 28 9.60 14.78 3.34
N TYR A 29 9.51 13.94 2.31
CA TYR A 29 8.28 13.22 1.94
C TYR A 29 8.52 11.72 1.85
N PHE A 30 7.73 10.92 2.58
CA PHE A 30 7.94 9.48 2.69
C PHE A 30 7.29 8.67 1.57
N PHE A 31 6.17 9.14 1.02
CA PHE A 31 5.29 8.35 0.15
C PHE A 31 5.02 8.99 -1.21
N ARG A 32 5.87 9.94 -1.61
CA ARG A 32 5.61 10.80 -2.78
C ARG A 32 5.58 10.02 -4.09
N LYS A 33 6.46 9.01 -4.25
CA LYS A 33 6.52 8.16 -5.46
C LYS A 33 5.28 7.27 -5.53
N GLU A 34 4.91 6.66 -4.42
CA GLU A 34 3.78 5.74 -4.29
C GLU A 34 2.45 6.47 -4.49
N PHE A 35 2.31 7.68 -3.95
CA PHE A 35 1.09 8.47 -4.11
C PHE A 35 0.86 8.93 -5.55
N ARG A 36 1.90 9.20 -6.34
CA ARG A 36 1.74 9.52 -7.76
C ARG A 36 1.07 8.36 -8.51
N THR A 37 1.61 7.16 -8.37
CA THR A 37 1.04 5.97 -9.01
C THR A 37 -0.36 5.64 -8.48
N MET A 38 -0.57 5.80 -7.18
CA MET A 38 -1.86 5.50 -6.55
C MET A 38 -2.96 6.45 -7.01
N ILE A 39 -2.71 7.76 -6.99
CA ILE A 39 -3.69 8.79 -7.36
C ILE A 39 -4.03 8.71 -8.85
N TYR A 40 -3.05 8.42 -9.72
CA TYR A 40 -3.31 8.08 -11.11
C TYR A 40 -4.21 6.84 -11.26
N GLY A 41 -3.98 5.80 -10.46
CA GLY A 41 -4.85 4.61 -10.41
C GLY A 41 -6.28 4.89 -9.92
N PHE A 42 -6.51 6.02 -9.23
CA PHE A 42 -7.83 6.52 -8.86
C PHE A 42 -8.44 7.46 -9.92
N GLY A 43 -7.76 7.70 -11.03
CA GLY A 43 -8.26 8.47 -12.18
C GLY A 43 -7.82 9.93 -12.23
N ASP A 44 -6.83 10.33 -11.44
CA ASP A 44 -6.21 11.66 -11.54
C ASP A 44 -5.14 11.70 -12.65
N ASP A 45 -4.48 12.85 -12.84
CA ASP A 45 -3.40 13.04 -13.80
C ASP A 45 -2.15 12.20 -13.48
N LYS A 46 -1.42 11.81 -14.54
CA LYS A 46 -0.12 11.12 -14.42
C LYS A 46 0.91 11.93 -13.63
N VAL A 47 0.82 13.26 -13.72
CA VAL A 47 1.68 14.20 -12.99
C VAL A 47 0.78 15.09 -12.13
N PRO A 48 0.36 14.62 -10.94
CA PRO A 48 -0.46 15.40 -10.04
C PRO A 48 0.33 16.56 -9.41
N TYR A 49 -0.38 17.58 -8.93
CA TYR A 49 0.26 18.71 -8.27
C TYR A 49 0.99 18.31 -6.99
N ASP A 50 2.18 18.87 -6.78
CA ASP A 50 2.98 18.57 -5.59
C ASP A 50 2.26 18.93 -4.28
N LYS A 51 1.46 20.00 -4.29
CA LYS A 51 0.62 20.39 -3.14
C LYS A 51 -0.46 19.35 -2.82
N THR A 52 -0.98 18.66 -3.83
CA THR A 52 -1.95 17.56 -3.65
C THR A 52 -1.28 16.39 -2.95
N LEU A 53 -0.05 16.04 -3.36
CA LEU A 53 0.72 14.97 -2.75
C LEU A 53 1.08 15.29 -1.28
N GLU A 54 1.55 16.50 -1.00
CA GLU A 54 1.87 16.96 0.36
C GLU A 54 0.64 16.93 1.28
N LEU A 55 -0.51 17.39 0.78
CA LEU A 55 -1.76 17.35 1.52
C LEU A 55 -2.21 15.90 1.77
N LEU A 56 -2.15 15.04 0.76
CA LEU A 56 -2.53 13.64 0.91
C LEU A 56 -1.66 12.94 1.94
N GLU A 57 -0.35 13.18 1.92
CA GLU A 57 0.59 12.62 2.90
C GLU A 57 0.23 13.05 4.33
N THR A 58 -0.12 14.32 4.51
CA THR A 58 -0.57 14.85 5.79
C THR A 58 -1.86 14.15 6.25
N ILE A 59 -2.83 14.00 5.36
CA ILE A 59 -4.12 13.33 5.66
C ILE A 59 -3.90 11.86 6.05
N VAL A 60 -3.08 11.13 5.29
CA VAL A 60 -2.81 9.71 5.52
C VAL A 60 -2.06 9.51 6.83
N THR A 61 -1.03 10.32 7.10
CA THR A 61 -0.26 10.26 8.35
C THR A 61 -1.17 10.50 9.57
N ASN A 62 -2.01 11.54 9.51
CA ASN A 62 -2.98 11.82 10.56
C ASN A 62 -3.97 10.68 10.75
N TYR A 63 -4.47 10.09 9.66
CA TYR A 63 -5.37 8.95 9.73
C TYR A 63 -4.73 7.75 10.42
N ILE A 64 -3.49 7.39 10.05
CA ILE A 64 -2.76 6.28 10.67
C ILE A 64 -2.56 6.55 12.16
N GLN A 65 -2.13 7.76 12.52
CA GLN A 65 -1.93 8.15 13.91
C GLN A 65 -3.22 8.01 14.73
N HIS A 66 -4.34 8.56 14.24
CA HIS A 66 -5.63 8.45 14.91
C HIS A 66 -6.13 7.01 15.02
N MET A 67 -5.92 6.19 13.99
CA MET A 67 -6.26 4.77 14.01
C MET A 67 -5.46 4.01 15.07
N CYS A 68 -4.14 4.21 15.13
CA CYS A 68 -3.28 3.58 16.13
C CYS A 68 -3.62 4.02 17.56
N GLN A 69 -3.91 5.31 17.78
CA GLN A 69 -4.34 5.82 19.08
C GLN A 69 -5.65 5.18 19.55
N ARG A 70 -6.64 5.07 18.65
CA ARG A 70 -7.92 4.42 18.96
C ARG A 70 -7.74 2.92 19.23
N ALA A 71 -6.85 2.26 18.49
CA ALA A 71 -6.59 0.83 18.67
C ALA A 71 -5.94 0.58 20.03
N LEU A 72 -4.98 1.42 20.43
CA LEU A 72 -4.31 1.34 21.73
C LEU A 72 -5.28 1.57 22.91
N GLN A 73 -6.30 2.42 22.73
CA GLN A 73 -7.33 2.66 23.76
C GLN A 73 -8.30 1.49 23.93
N MET A 74 -8.55 0.70 22.87
CA MET A 74 -9.44 -0.47 22.93
C MET A 74 -8.70 -1.73 23.38
N GLY A 75 -7.42 -1.83 23.03
CA GLY A 75 -6.56 -2.98 23.32
C GLY A 75 -5.92 -2.94 24.72
N LYS A 76 -4.89 -3.77 24.89
CA LYS A 76 -4.12 -3.81 26.14
C LYS A 76 -3.25 -2.55 26.28
N PRO A 77 -3.16 -1.95 27.47
CA PRO A 77 -2.32 -0.78 27.67
C PRO A 77 -0.85 -1.09 27.32
N GLY A 78 -0.25 -0.24 26.49
CA GLY A 78 1.17 -0.34 26.12
C GLY A 78 1.52 -1.33 25.01
N LYS A 79 0.54 -2.05 24.43
CA LYS A 79 0.80 -2.94 23.28
C LYS A 79 -0.30 -2.82 22.23
N LEU A 80 0.09 -2.47 21.00
CA LEU A 80 -0.78 -2.48 19.83
C LEU A 80 -0.75 -3.86 19.18
N ALA A 81 -1.90 -4.52 19.07
CA ALA A 81 -2.05 -5.78 18.36
C ALA A 81 -2.82 -5.59 17.03
N LEU A 82 -2.63 -6.51 16.08
CA LEU A 82 -3.32 -6.44 14.78
C LEU A 82 -4.81 -6.70 14.93
N GLU A 83 -5.18 -7.49 15.93
CA GLU A 83 -6.56 -7.79 16.30
C GLU A 83 -7.31 -6.51 16.72
N ASP A 84 -6.63 -5.56 17.37
CA ASP A 84 -7.22 -4.29 17.80
C ASP A 84 -7.62 -3.42 16.59
N ILE A 85 -6.74 -3.36 15.59
CA ILE A 85 -7.00 -2.63 14.32
C ILE A 85 -8.14 -3.32 13.56
N HIS A 86 -8.09 -4.65 13.47
CA HIS A 86 -9.14 -5.44 12.81
C HIS A 86 -10.51 -5.25 13.50
N TYR A 87 -10.52 -5.17 14.83
CA TYR A 87 -11.73 -4.89 15.59
C TYR A 87 -12.30 -3.50 15.28
N LEU A 88 -11.47 -2.46 15.16
CA LEU A 88 -11.93 -1.11 14.85
C LEU A 88 -12.63 -1.00 13.49
N ILE A 89 -12.13 -1.72 12.49
CA ILE A 89 -12.67 -1.65 11.11
C ILE A 89 -13.91 -2.52 10.91
N ARG A 90 -14.34 -3.31 11.90
CA ARG A 90 -15.45 -4.30 11.77
C ARG A 90 -16.79 -3.73 11.31
N ARG A 91 -17.01 -2.42 11.50
CA ARG A 91 -18.25 -1.74 11.08
C ARG A 91 -18.24 -1.38 9.59
N ASP A 92 -17.06 -1.25 8.99
CA ASP A 92 -16.91 -0.97 7.56
C ASP A 92 -16.82 -2.30 6.80
N VAL A 93 -17.97 -2.74 6.28
CA VAL A 93 -18.10 -4.02 5.56
C VAL A 93 -17.11 -4.14 4.41
N LYS A 94 -16.84 -3.05 3.69
CA LYS A 94 -15.94 -3.06 2.53
C LYS A 94 -14.48 -3.23 2.96
N LYS A 95 -14.03 -2.45 3.94
CA LYS A 95 -12.66 -2.56 4.46
C LYS A 95 -12.44 -3.91 5.16
N PHE A 96 -13.41 -4.36 5.94
CA PHE A 96 -13.35 -5.63 6.66
C PHE A 96 -13.24 -6.82 5.71
N GLY A 97 -14.09 -6.88 4.68
CA GLY A 97 -14.02 -7.91 3.64
C GLY A 97 -12.67 -7.90 2.93
N ARG A 98 -12.22 -6.73 2.47
CA ARG A 98 -10.94 -6.59 1.78
C ARG A 98 -9.75 -7.06 2.61
N VAL A 99 -9.71 -6.74 3.90
CA VAL A 99 -8.61 -7.19 4.79
C VAL A 99 -8.61 -8.71 4.91
N LYS A 100 -9.78 -9.34 5.05
CA LYS A 100 -9.89 -10.81 5.10
C LYS A 100 -9.35 -11.45 3.83
N ASP A 101 -9.72 -10.92 2.66
CA ASP A 101 -9.30 -11.46 1.36
C ASP A 101 -7.78 -11.33 1.18
N LEU A 102 -7.22 -10.16 1.51
CA LEU A 102 -5.78 -9.91 1.43
C LEU A 102 -4.98 -10.82 2.35
N LEU A 103 -5.46 -11.07 3.58
CA LEU A 103 -4.81 -11.99 4.51
C LEU A 103 -4.84 -13.43 3.99
N SER A 104 -5.99 -13.91 3.49
CA SER A 104 -6.12 -15.25 2.88
C SER A 104 -5.15 -15.45 1.72
N MET A 105 -5.13 -14.50 0.78
CA MET A 105 -4.24 -14.55 -0.37
C MET A 105 -2.75 -14.52 0.05
N SER A 106 -2.41 -13.73 1.07
CA SER A 106 -1.03 -13.68 1.59
C SER A 106 -0.59 -15.02 2.18
N GLU A 107 -1.50 -15.75 2.83
CA GLU A 107 -1.22 -17.08 3.37
C GLU A 107 -1.06 -18.11 2.27
N GLU A 108 -1.91 -18.05 1.24
CA GLU A 108 -1.81 -18.93 0.06
C GLU A 108 -0.47 -18.75 -0.66
N LEU A 109 -0.06 -17.50 -0.90
CA LEU A 109 1.23 -17.19 -1.50
C LEU A 109 2.41 -17.69 -0.65
N LYS A 110 2.33 -17.56 0.68
CA LYS A 110 3.36 -18.09 1.59
C LYS A 110 3.44 -19.61 1.53
N LYS A 111 2.30 -20.30 1.50
CA LYS A 111 2.25 -21.77 1.37
C LYS A 111 2.84 -22.23 0.04
N ALA A 112 2.46 -21.58 -1.06
CA ALA A 112 2.99 -21.89 -2.38
C ALA A 112 4.51 -21.71 -2.43
N ARG A 113 5.04 -20.57 -1.96
CA ARG A 113 6.49 -20.32 -1.91
C ARG A 113 7.24 -21.39 -1.12
N LYS A 114 6.71 -21.77 0.04
CA LYS A 114 7.31 -22.82 0.86
C LYS A 114 7.39 -24.17 0.13
N GLN A 115 6.33 -24.56 -0.58
CA GLN A 115 6.31 -25.78 -1.37
C GLN A 115 7.31 -25.76 -2.53
N PHE A 116 7.49 -24.61 -3.19
CA PHE A 116 8.50 -24.43 -4.23
C PHE A 116 9.93 -24.49 -3.69
N ASP A 117 10.20 -23.87 -2.54
CA ASP A 117 11.53 -23.87 -1.92
C ASP A 117 11.94 -25.28 -1.43
N GLU A 118 10.99 -26.04 -0.87
CA GLU A 118 11.21 -27.43 -0.47
C GLU A 118 11.47 -28.36 -1.68
N ALA A 119 10.78 -28.13 -2.80
CA ALA A 119 10.99 -28.90 -4.04
C ALA A 119 12.33 -28.58 -4.74
N LYS A 120 12.90 -27.38 -4.51
CA LYS A 120 14.20 -26.96 -5.07
C LYS A 120 15.39 -27.44 -4.23
N ALA A 121 15.16 -27.81 -2.97
CA ALA A 121 16.17 -28.31 -2.04
C ALA A 121 16.39 -29.84 -2.14
N ILE A 122 15.65 -30.52 -3.02
CA ILE A 122 15.77 -31.93 -3.39
C ILE A 122 16.40 -32.01 -4.78
#